data_AF-M5PQI4-F1
#
_entry.id   AF-M5PQI4-F1
#
_cell.length_a   1.000
_cell.length_b   1.000
_cell.length_c   1.000
_cell.angle_alpha   90.00
_cell.angle_beta   90.00
_cell.angle_gamma   90.00
#
_symmetry.space_group_name_H-M   'P 1'
#
loop_
_entity.id
_entity.type
_entity.pdbx_description
1 polymer ?
#
loop_
_entity_poly.entity_id
_entity_poly.type
_entity_poly.pdbx_seq_one_letter_code
_entity_poly.pdbx_strand_id
1 'polypeptide(L)'
;MAKWVAQRECARELGCAPSYISKLIKNKGLRTNRKKQVDLDHARAIMEGREDAKPVNGKRAETRDSKDKSETRSLTDERAELTRVKREREEIALAKERGEVVSFQAVELVMAEVLTSLRTQMEGLPAKVSKDLAAMSDLMEIRDYLASQVAEVLAKASLYDLDRLFSKLFGEAESNLGEDA
;
A
#
# COMPACT_ATOMS: atom_id res chain seq x y z
N MET A 1 -57.14 14.21 27.14
CA MET A 1 -58.00 12.99 27.05
C MET A 1 -57.37 12.11 26.00
N ALA A 2 -57.10 10.83 26.28
CA ALA A 2 -56.41 9.96 25.32
C ALA A 2 -57.25 9.75 24.05
N LYS A 3 -56.78 10.25 22.90
CA LYS A 3 -57.39 9.98 21.59
C LYS A 3 -56.95 8.60 21.08
N TRP A 4 -57.87 7.63 21.13
CA TRP A 4 -57.62 6.26 20.66
C TRP A 4 -57.90 6.12 19.16
N VAL A 5 -56.89 5.74 18.39
CA VAL A 5 -56.98 5.57 16.93
C VAL A 5 -56.38 4.25 16.47
N ALA A 6 -56.73 3.81 15.26
CA ALA A 6 -56.08 2.66 14.65
C ALA A 6 -54.61 2.98 14.32
N GLN A 7 -53.73 1.97 14.33
CA GLN A 7 -52.30 2.16 14.05
C GLN A 7 -52.02 2.84 12.70
N ARG A 8 -52.82 2.51 11.67
CA ARG A 8 -52.69 3.11 10.32
C ARG A 8 -53.11 4.58 10.29
N GLU A 9 -54.10 4.94 11.08
CA GLU A 9 -54.61 6.29 11.18
C GLU A 9 -53.66 7.18 12.00
N CYS A 10 -53.12 6.64 13.10
CA CYS A 10 -52.02 7.23 13.85
C CYS A 10 -50.80 7.51 12.95
N ALA A 11 -50.41 6.53 12.12
CA ALA A 11 -49.31 6.68 11.18
C ALA A 11 -49.56 7.82 10.17
N ARG A 12 -50.79 7.94 9.66
CA ARG A 12 -51.19 8.99 8.72
C ARG A 12 -51.19 10.38 9.37
N GLU A 13 -51.74 10.51 10.57
CA GLU A 13 -51.78 11.79 11.29
C GLU A 13 -50.39 12.26 11.75
N LEU A 14 -49.46 11.33 11.99
CA LEU A 14 -48.07 11.63 12.39
C LEU A 14 -47.10 11.68 11.21
N GLY A 15 -47.57 11.48 9.97
CA GLY A 15 -46.71 11.50 8.77
C GLY A 15 -45.63 10.42 8.75
N CYS A 16 -45.81 9.30 9.45
CA CYS A 16 -44.82 8.24 9.59
C CYS A 16 -45.28 6.91 8.98
N ALA A 17 -44.34 6.00 8.72
CA ALA A 17 -44.68 4.69 8.16
C ALA A 17 -45.47 3.83 9.18
N PRO A 18 -46.47 3.03 8.78
CA PRO A 18 -47.24 2.17 9.71
C PRO A 18 -46.37 1.18 10.51
N SER A 19 -45.24 0.75 9.94
CA SER A 19 -44.26 -0.11 10.61
C SER A 19 -43.57 0.60 11.78
N TYR A 20 -43.48 1.92 11.74
CA TYR A 20 -42.89 2.74 12.80
C TYR A 20 -43.78 2.74 14.05
N ILE A 21 -45.10 2.84 13.90
CA ILE A 21 -46.05 2.71 15.02
C ILE A 21 -45.91 1.34 15.70
N SER A 22 -45.77 0.25 14.92
CA SER A 22 -45.51 -1.09 15.46
C SER A 22 -44.18 -1.16 16.25
N LYS A 23 -43.14 -0.41 15.84
CA LYS A 23 -41.88 -0.30 16.60
C LYS A 23 -42.07 0.50 17.89
N LEU A 24 -42.90 1.55 17.89
CA LEU A 24 -43.20 2.33 19.09
C LEU A 24 -43.91 1.50 20.16
N ILE A 25 -44.84 0.62 19.76
CA ILE A 25 -45.52 -0.29 20.68
C ILE A 25 -44.52 -1.26 21.33
N LYS A 26 -43.63 -1.85 20.54
CA LYS A 26 -42.68 -2.87 21.03
C LYS A 26 -41.52 -2.29 21.83
N ASN A 27 -40.93 -1.18 21.37
CA ASN A 27 -39.63 -0.71 21.87
C ASN A 27 -39.73 0.54 22.76
N LYS A 28 -40.84 1.29 22.66
CA LYS A 28 -41.01 2.60 23.32
C LYS A 28 -42.20 2.65 24.28
N GLY A 29 -42.89 1.52 24.47
CA GLY A 29 -44.00 1.44 25.43
C GLY A 29 -45.21 2.29 25.05
N LEU A 30 -45.48 2.45 23.75
CA LEU A 30 -46.67 3.18 23.30
C LEU A 30 -47.94 2.54 23.87
N ARG A 31 -48.81 3.36 24.46
CA ARG A 31 -50.04 2.91 25.13
C ARG A 31 -51.01 2.30 24.13
N THR A 32 -51.50 1.10 24.44
CA THR A 32 -52.50 0.39 23.65
C THR A 32 -53.71 0.01 24.53
N ASN A 33 -54.90 -0.01 23.93
CA ASN A 33 -56.14 -0.46 24.58
C ASN A 33 -56.46 -1.93 24.21
N ARG A 34 -57.37 -2.58 24.95
CA ARG A 34 -57.89 -3.96 24.68
C ARG A 34 -58.38 -4.16 23.24
N LYS A 35 -58.85 -3.09 22.58
CA LYS A 35 -59.27 -3.09 21.16
C LYS A 35 -58.10 -2.93 20.15
N LYS A 36 -56.84 -3.07 20.59
CA LYS A 36 -55.61 -2.92 19.78
C LYS A 36 -55.43 -1.52 19.12
N GLN A 37 -56.09 -0.50 19.66
CA GLN A 37 -55.92 0.91 19.26
C GLN A 37 -54.76 1.55 20.04
N VAL A 38 -54.11 2.53 19.42
CA VAL A 38 -52.98 3.28 20.00
C VAL A 38 -53.42 4.68 20.44
N ASP A 39 -52.83 5.16 21.53
CA ASP A 39 -53.02 6.53 22.01
C ASP A 39 -52.22 7.50 21.12
N LEU A 40 -52.92 8.33 20.34
CA LEU A 40 -52.32 9.27 19.40
C LEU A 40 -51.52 10.36 20.13
N ASP A 41 -52.06 10.89 21.22
CA ASP A 41 -51.47 12.02 21.93
C ASP A 41 -50.15 11.58 22.59
N HIS A 42 -50.14 10.36 23.12
CA HIS A 42 -48.91 9.74 23.64
C HIS A 42 -47.91 9.42 22.52
N ALA A 43 -48.36 8.99 21.35
CA ALA A 43 -47.47 8.76 20.20
C ALA A 43 -46.83 10.06 19.69
N ARG A 44 -47.59 11.16 19.65
CA ARG A 44 -47.09 12.48 19.28
C ARG A 44 -46.06 12.98 20.31
N ALA A 45 -46.35 12.85 21.61
CA ALA A 45 -45.42 13.22 22.68
C ALA A 45 -44.09 12.45 22.63
N ILE A 46 -44.12 11.14 22.32
CA ILE A 46 -42.90 10.32 22.15
C ILE A 46 -42.07 10.78 20.93
N MET A 47 -42.72 11.30 19.89
CA MET A 47 -42.07 11.80 18.68
C MET A 47 -41.49 13.20 18.88
N GLU A 48 -42.24 14.10 19.51
CA GLU A 48 -41.81 15.48 19.79
C GLU A 48 -40.68 15.53 20.82
N GLY A 49 -40.61 14.59 21.76
CA GLY A 49 -39.50 14.48 22.73
C GLY A 49 -38.17 13.93 22.17
N ARG A 50 -37.93 14.03 20.85
CA ARG A 50 -36.79 13.36 20.18
C ARG A 50 -36.22 14.18 19.01
N GLU A 51 -35.41 15.18 19.31
CA GLU A 51 -34.54 15.80 18.29
C GLU A 51 -33.34 14.90 17.89
N ASP A 52 -33.02 13.82 18.64
CA ASP A 52 -31.72 13.12 18.46
C ASP A 52 -31.77 11.62 18.09
N ALA A 53 -32.78 11.13 17.37
CA ALA A 53 -32.82 9.71 17.00
C ALA A 53 -32.90 9.46 15.49
N LYS A 54 -31.73 9.48 14.84
CA LYS A 54 -31.52 8.85 13.53
C LYS A 54 -32.01 7.38 13.57
N PRO A 55 -32.86 6.94 12.62
CA PRO A 55 -33.25 5.54 12.53
C PRO A 55 -32.06 4.66 12.11
N VAL A 56 -31.69 3.71 12.96
CA VAL A 56 -30.74 2.64 12.64
C VAL A 56 -31.35 1.67 11.64
N ASN A 57 -30.51 1.34 10.66
CA ASN A 57 -30.72 0.77 9.32
C ASN A 57 -31.27 -0.68 9.27
N GLY A 58 -31.82 -1.06 8.10
CA GLY A 58 -31.72 -2.44 7.61
C GLY A 58 -32.93 -3.02 6.85
N LYS A 59 -33.10 -2.69 5.56
CA LYS A 59 -32.96 -3.64 4.42
C LYS A 59 -33.43 -3.03 3.08
N ARG A 60 -32.48 -3.05 2.12
CA ARG A 60 -32.53 -2.94 0.65
C ARG A 60 -33.86 -2.56 -0.01
N ALA A 61 -33.85 -1.41 -0.68
CA ALA A 61 -34.67 -1.16 -1.86
C ALA A 61 -33.74 -0.61 -2.95
N GLU A 62 -33.62 -1.37 -4.04
CA GLU A 62 -33.08 -0.91 -5.31
C GLU A 62 -33.93 0.27 -5.82
N THR A 63 -33.25 1.26 -6.36
CA THR A 63 -33.67 2.29 -7.36
C THR A 63 -33.09 3.64 -6.97
N ARG A 64 -32.07 4.06 -7.74
CA ARG A 64 -32.02 5.37 -8.40
C ARG A 64 -30.74 5.44 -9.20
N ASP A 65 -30.89 5.09 -10.46
CA ASP A 65 -30.07 5.61 -11.54
C ASP A 65 -30.25 7.14 -11.55
N SER A 66 -29.27 7.86 -11.00
CA SER A 66 -29.11 9.29 -11.19
C SER A 66 -27.63 9.57 -11.35
N LYS A 67 -27.22 9.47 -12.61
CA LYS A 67 -26.06 10.07 -13.24
C LYS A 67 -25.66 11.42 -12.60
N ASP A 68 -24.59 11.39 -11.82
CA ASP A 68 -23.69 12.54 -11.68
C ASP A 68 -22.26 12.04 -11.96
N LYS A 69 -21.92 12.01 -13.26
CA LYS A 69 -20.59 11.69 -13.77
C LYS A 69 -19.79 12.99 -13.78
N SER A 70 -19.29 13.41 -12.63
CA SER A 70 -18.25 14.46 -12.52
C SER A 70 -17.65 14.45 -11.11
N GLU A 71 -16.39 14.00 -11.01
CA GLU A 71 -15.42 14.36 -9.96
C GLU A 71 -15.55 13.85 -8.51
N THR A 72 -16.25 12.75 -8.22
CA THR A 72 -16.05 12.07 -6.93
C THR A 72 -15.87 10.56 -7.11
N ARG A 73 -14.61 10.11 -7.08
CA ARG A 73 -14.26 8.69 -6.97
C ARG A 73 -14.99 8.11 -5.75
N SER A 74 -15.73 7.01 -5.92
CA SER A 74 -16.48 6.42 -4.81
C SER A 74 -15.52 5.93 -3.72
N LEU A 75 -15.91 6.03 -2.44
CA LEU A 75 -15.12 5.52 -1.30
C LEU A 75 -14.75 4.04 -1.46
N THR A 76 -15.57 3.27 -2.19
CA THR A 76 -15.28 1.88 -2.56
C THR A 76 -14.10 1.78 -3.51
N ASP A 77 -14.01 2.69 -4.48
CA ASP A 77 -12.99 2.72 -5.52
C ASP A 77 -11.65 3.18 -4.93
N GLU A 78 -11.68 4.18 -4.04
CA GLU A 78 -10.48 4.59 -3.29
C GLU A 78 -9.93 3.47 -2.40
N ARG A 79 -10.80 2.74 -1.70
CA ARG A 79 -10.39 1.60 -0.87
C ARG A 79 -9.83 0.44 -1.70
N ALA A 80 -10.43 0.15 -2.85
CA ALA A 80 -9.93 -0.87 -3.76
C ALA A 80 -8.51 -0.52 -4.26
N GLU A 81 -8.28 0.75 -4.57
CA GLU A 81 -6.99 1.22 -5.09
C GLU A 81 -5.92 1.31 -4.02
N LEU A 82 -6.27 1.75 -2.81
CA LEU A 82 -5.38 1.66 -1.65
C LEU A 82 -4.99 0.22 -1.35
N THR A 83 -5.93 -0.73 -1.47
CA THR A 83 -5.64 -2.15 -1.26
C THR A 83 -4.72 -2.70 -2.35
N ARG A 84 -4.94 -2.29 -3.60
CA ARG A 84 -4.06 -2.67 -4.72
C ARG A 84 -2.63 -2.17 -4.51
N VAL A 85 -2.46 -0.89 -4.19
CA VAL A 85 -1.15 -0.28 -3.94
C VAL A 85 -0.46 -0.90 -2.72
N LYS A 86 -1.20 -1.21 -1.64
CA LYS A 86 -0.62 -1.91 -0.49
C LYS A 86 -0.10 -3.28 -0.85
N ARG A 87 -0.89 -4.05 -1.61
CA ARG A 87 -0.48 -5.37 -2.10
C ARG A 87 0.76 -5.29 -2.99
N GLU A 88 0.80 -4.35 -3.94
CA GLU A 88 1.96 -4.12 -4.80
C GLU A 88 3.22 -3.78 -3.98
N ARG A 89 3.09 -2.97 -2.92
CA ARG A 89 4.20 -2.66 -2.02
C ARG A 89 4.68 -3.86 -1.22
N GLU A 90 3.77 -4.67 -0.69
CA GLU A 90 4.10 -5.89 0.04
C GLU A 90 4.78 -6.91 -0.87
N GLU A 91 4.34 -7.02 -2.12
CA GLU A 91 4.98 -7.87 -3.12
C GLU A 91 6.41 -7.42 -3.44
N ILE A 92 6.64 -6.11 -3.61
CA ILE A 92 8.00 -5.56 -3.80
C ILE A 92 8.86 -5.79 -2.55
N ALA A 93 8.31 -5.64 -1.34
CA ALA A 93 9.05 -5.89 -0.10
C ALA A 93 9.47 -7.36 0.02
N LEU A 94 8.55 -8.29 -0.24
CA LEU A 94 8.86 -9.73 -0.27
C LEU A 94 9.89 -10.07 -1.35
N ALA A 95 9.81 -9.46 -2.53
CA ALA A 95 10.78 -9.65 -3.59
C ALA A 95 12.17 -9.12 -3.21
N LYS A 96 12.26 -8.03 -2.43
CA LYS A 96 13.54 -7.52 -1.88
C LYS A 96 14.15 -8.49 -0.87
N GLU A 97 13.36 -8.99 0.08
CA GLU A 97 13.83 -9.98 1.08
C GLU A 97 14.35 -11.26 0.42
N ARG A 98 13.74 -11.67 -0.71
CA ARG A 98 14.20 -12.81 -1.51
C ARG A 98 15.40 -12.51 -2.40
N GLY A 99 15.84 -11.25 -2.48
CA GLY A 99 16.91 -10.82 -3.37
C GLY A 99 16.52 -10.77 -4.86
N GLU A 100 15.23 -10.82 -5.19
CA GLU A 100 14.74 -10.79 -6.58
C GLU A 100 14.76 -9.38 -7.18
N VAL A 101 14.71 -8.33 -6.34
CA VAL A 101 14.76 -6.93 -6.76
C VAL A 101 15.76 -6.13 -5.94
N VAL A 102 16.55 -5.30 -6.63
CA VAL A 102 17.56 -4.43 -6.05
C VAL A 102 17.25 -2.98 -6.43
N SER A 103 17.57 -2.03 -5.56
CA SER A 103 17.39 -0.61 -5.89
C SER A 103 18.39 -0.19 -6.98
N PHE A 104 17.96 0.69 -7.88
CA PHE A 104 18.84 1.25 -8.91
C PHE A 104 20.08 1.91 -8.30
N GLN A 105 19.90 2.64 -7.20
CA GLN A 105 20.98 3.29 -6.46
C GLN A 105 22.02 2.29 -5.94
N ALA A 106 21.57 1.11 -5.48
CA ALA A 106 22.49 0.08 -5.01
C ALA A 106 23.32 -0.51 -6.16
N VAL A 107 22.69 -0.75 -7.32
CA VAL A 107 23.40 -1.19 -8.53
C VAL A 107 24.41 -0.14 -8.98
N GLU A 108 24.03 1.13 -9.01
CA GLU A 108 24.90 2.25 -9.38
C GLU A 108 26.15 2.32 -8.50
N LEU A 109 25.99 2.19 -7.18
CA LEU A 109 27.10 2.21 -6.22
C LEU A 109 28.07 1.05 -6.45
N VAL A 110 27.55 -0.17 -6.63
CA VAL A 110 28.37 -1.37 -6.89
C VAL A 110 29.14 -1.22 -8.20
N MET A 111 28.47 -0.77 -9.26
CA MET A 111 29.12 -0.55 -10.56
C MET A 111 30.18 0.56 -10.48
N ALA A 112 29.94 1.63 -9.73
CA ALA A 112 30.91 2.69 -9.50
C ALA A 112 32.17 2.15 -8.80
N GLU A 113 32.02 1.28 -7.80
CA GLU A 113 33.15 0.63 -7.12
C GLU A 113 33.96 -0.27 -8.07
N VAL A 114 33.27 -1.10 -8.86
CA VAL A 114 33.91 -1.98 -9.86
C VAL A 114 34.71 -1.16 -10.88
N LEU A 115 34.10 -0.10 -11.43
CA LEU A 115 34.74 0.77 -12.41
C LEU A 115 35.91 1.57 -11.82
N THR A 116 35.78 2.03 -10.57
CA THR A 116 36.85 2.75 -9.87
C THR A 116 38.05 1.85 -9.61
N SER A 117 37.81 0.60 -9.21
CA SER A 117 38.87 -0.39 -9.05
C SER A 117 39.55 -0.71 -10.39
N LEU A 118 38.77 -0.95 -11.45
CA LEU A 118 39.32 -1.18 -12.79
C LEU A 118 40.18 0.00 -13.25
N ARG A 119 39.69 1.23 -13.08
CA ARG A 119 40.45 2.45 -13.39
C ARG A 119 41.78 2.47 -12.65
N THR A 120 41.77 2.21 -11.34
CA THR A 120 42.98 2.19 -10.50
C THR A 120 43.99 1.15 -11.01
N GLN A 121 43.53 -0.03 -11.41
CA GLN A 121 44.40 -1.08 -11.96
C GLN A 121 44.99 -0.68 -13.31
N MET A 122 44.20 -0.07 -14.18
CA MET A 122 44.66 0.43 -15.48
C MET A 122 45.68 1.56 -15.34
N GLU A 123 45.47 2.48 -14.40
CA GLU A 123 46.43 3.56 -14.09
C GLU A 123 47.73 3.02 -13.47
N GLY A 124 47.66 1.92 -12.71
CA GLY A 124 48.84 1.24 -12.16
C GLY A 124 49.58 0.33 -13.15
N LEU A 125 48.95 -0.03 -14.28
CA LEU A 125 49.50 -0.97 -15.25
C LEU A 125 50.86 -0.51 -15.82
N PRO A 126 51.03 0.76 -16.27
CA PRO A 126 52.32 1.22 -16.81
C PRO A 126 53.48 1.06 -15.82
N ALA A 127 53.25 1.37 -14.54
CA ALA A 127 54.27 1.22 -13.51
C ALA A 127 54.66 -0.26 -13.33
N LYS A 128 53.67 -1.17 -13.32
CA LYS A 128 53.88 -2.62 -13.21
C LYS A 128 54.69 -3.17 -14.38
N VAL A 129 54.34 -2.82 -15.62
CA VAL A 129 54.95 -3.42 -16.84
C VAL A 129 56.25 -2.73 -17.27
N SER A 130 56.55 -1.54 -16.75
CA SER A 130 57.68 -0.71 -17.19
C SER A 130 59.03 -1.42 -17.18
N LYS A 131 59.32 -2.19 -16.12
CA LYS A 131 60.61 -2.90 -15.97
C LYS A 131 60.76 -4.04 -16.97
N ASP A 132 59.70 -4.80 -17.18
CA ASP A 132 59.69 -5.93 -18.11
C ASP A 132 59.82 -5.42 -19.55
N LEU A 133 59.07 -4.37 -19.89
CA LEU A 133 59.15 -3.73 -21.20
C LEU A 133 60.53 -3.15 -21.51
N ALA A 134 61.23 -2.62 -20.50
CA ALA A 134 62.59 -2.10 -20.68
C ALA A 134 63.61 -3.20 -21.03
N ALA A 135 63.32 -4.46 -20.72
CA ALA A 135 64.16 -5.61 -21.05
C ALA A 135 63.81 -6.25 -22.41
N MET A 136 62.65 -5.94 -22.97
CA MET A 136 62.18 -6.48 -24.26
C MET A 136 62.70 -5.64 -25.43
N SER A 137 63.12 -6.30 -26.50
CA SER A 137 63.61 -5.65 -27.73
C SER A 137 62.76 -5.97 -28.97
N ASP A 138 61.95 -7.03 -28.92
CA ASP A 138 61.09 -7.43 -30.03
C ASP A 138 59.70 -6.79 -29.94
N LEU A 139 59.22 -6.25 -31.05
CA LEU A 139 57.97 -5.49 -31.10
C LEU A 139 56.73 -6.39 -30.99
N MET A 140 56.79 -7.63 -31.51
CA MET A 140 55.69 -8.57 -31.35
C MET A 140 55.58 -9.05 -29.92
N GLU A 141 56.71 -9.39 -29.29
CA GLU A 141 56.77 -9.75 -27.87
C GLU A 141 56.19 -8.65 -26.97
N ILE A 142 56.58 -7.40 -27.19
CA ILE A 142 56.03 -6.25 -26.45
C ILE A 142 54.52 -6.15 -26.60
N ARG A 143 54.01 -6.27 -27.83
CA ARG A 143 52.56 -6.16 -28.10
C ARG A 143 51.80 -7.29 -27.41
N ASP A 144 52.26 -8.53 -27.55
CA ASP A 144 51.58 -9.69 -27.01
C ASP A 144 51.63 -9.69 -25.47
N TYR A 145 52.75 -9.23 -24.88
CA TYR A 145 52.85 -9.01 -23.45
C TYR A 145 51.87 -7.94 -22.96
N LEU A 146 51.82 -6.76 -23.58
CA LEU A 146 50.87 -5.71 -23.23
C LEU A 146 49.41 -6.18 -23.35
N ALA A 147 49.08 -6.89 -24.43
CA ALA A 147 47.75 -7.45 -24.63
C ALA A 147 47.39 -8.45 -23.52
N SER A 148 48.34 -9.30 -23.11
CA SER A 148 48.13 -10.23 -22.01
C SER A 148 47.89 -9.53 -20.67
N GLN A 149 48.63 -8.45 -20.39
CA GLN A 149 48.49 -7.68 -19.15
C GLN A 149 47.15 -6.93 -19.09
N VAL A 150 46.70 -6.35 -20.22
CA VAL A 150 45.38 -5.73 -20.31
C VAL A 150 44.27 -6.77 -20.16
N ALA A 151 44.40 -7.93 -20.82
CA ALA A 151 43.43 -9.02 -20.69
C ALA A 151 43.34 -9.55 -19.25
N GLU A 152 44.46 -9.64 -18.52
CA GLU A 152 44.48 -10.04 -17.11
C GLU A 152 43.68 -9.06 -16.23
N VAL A 153 43.86 -7.75 -16.43
CA VAL A 153 43.12 -6.71 -15.69
C VAL A 153 41.62 -6.77 -16.00
N LEU A 154 41.25 -6.91 -17.28
CA LEU A 154 39.85 -7.02 -17.68
C LEU A 154 39.20 -8.32 -17.17
N ALA A 155 39.93 -9.44 -17.17
CA ALA A 155 39.43 -10.70 -16.64
C ALA A 155 39.13 -10.60 -15.13
N LYS A 156 39.99 -9.91 -14.36
CA LYS A 156 39.72 -9.62 -12.94
C LYS A 156 38.44 -8.80 -12.76
N ALA A 157 38.19 -7.84 -13.65
CA ALA A 157 36.95 -7.08 -13.62
C ALA A 157 35.70 -7.91 -13.98
N SER A 158 35.83 -8.90 -14.87
CA SER A 158 34.70 -9.82 -15.16
C SER A 158 34.39 -10.82 -14.04
N LEU A 159 35.37 -11.08 -13.17
CA LEU A 159 35.26 -12.06 -12.09
C LEU A 159 34.82 -11.43 -10.75
N TYR A 160 34.35 -10.19 -10.76
CA TYR A 160 33.83 -9.57 -9.54
C TYR A 160 32.64 -10.35 -9.01
N ASP A 161 32.79 -10.83 -7.77
CA ASP A 161 31.69 -11.37 -6.98
C ASP A 161 30.79 -10.22 -6.53
N LEU A 162 29.74 -9.98 -7.30
CA LEU A 162 28.79 -8.91 -7.04
C LEU A 162 28.09 -9.12 -5.71
N ASP A 163 27.73 -10.35 -5.35
CA ASP A 163 27.03 -10.66 -4.09
C ASP A 163 27.88 -10.26 -2.88
N ARG A 164 29.19 -10.54 -2.94
CA ARG A 164 30.14 -10.09 -1.92
C ARG A 164 30.27 -8.57 -1.88
N LEU A 165 30.28 -7.89 -3.04
CA LEU A 165 30.33 -6.43 -3.07
C LEU A 165 29.07 -5.80 -2.52
N PHE A 166 27.89 -6.33 -2.88
CA PHE A 166 26.61 -5.93 -2.30
C PHE A 166 26.60 -6.14 -0.79
N SER A 167 27.05 -7.30 -0.32
CA SER A 167 27.15 -7.59 1.12
C SER A 167 28.11 -6.64 1.84
N LYS A 168 29.25 -6.30 1.23
CA LYS A 168 30.22 -5.35 1.81
C LYS A 168 29.64 -3.93 1.90
N LEU A 169 28.88 -3.50 0.90
CA LEU A 169 28.39 -2.13 0.80
C LEU A 169 27.07 -1.92 1.57
N PHE A 170 26.26 -2.97 1.73
CA PHE A 170 24.91 -2.88 2.31
C PHE A 170 24.64 -3.83 3.48
N GLY A 171 25.48 -4.85 3.71
CA GLY A 171 25.26 -5.87 4.74
C GLY A 171 25.38 -5.39 6.19
N GLU A 172 25.93 -4.20 6.43
CA GLU A 172 25.96 -3.57 7.75
C GLU A 172 24.68 -2.78 8.09
N ALA A 173 23.76 -2.60 7.13
CA ALA A 173 22.52 -1.83 7.35
C ALA A 173 21.40 -2.63 8.04
N GLU A 174 21.44 -3.96 8.03
CA GLU A 174 20.35 -4.79 8.56
C GLU A 174 20.59 -5.34 9.98
N SER A 175 21.80 -5.22 10.53
CA SER A 175 22.09 -5.65 11.91
C SER A 175 21.63 -4.66 12.99
N ASN A 176 21.24 -3.43 12.62
CA ASN A 176 20.84 -2.36 13.56
C ASN A 176 19.32 -2.17 13.70
N LEU A 177 18.48 -3.03 13.10
CA LEU A 177 17.02 -2.93 13.20
C LEU A 177 16.38 -3.99 14.12
N GLY A 178 17.18 -4.75 14.86
CA GLY A 178 16.72 -5.89 15.68
C GLY A 178 16.72 -5.70 17.20
N GLU A 179 17.16 -4.55 17.75
CA GLU A 179 17.31 -4.40 19.22
C GLU A 179 16.29 -3.48 19.92
N ASP A 180 15.36 -2.84 19.20
CA ASP A 180 14.31 -2.01 19.83
C ASP A 180 12.90 -2.48 19.43
N ALA A 181 12.42 -3.58 20.01
CA ALA A 181 10.98 -3.93 20.08
C ALA A 181 10.66 -4.81 21.30
#